data_AF-F6H7U5-F1
#
_entry.id   AF-F6H7U5-F1
#
_cell.length_a   1.000
_cell.length_b   1.000
_cell.length_c   1.000
_cell.angle_alpha   90.00
_cell.angle_beta   90.00
_cell.angle_gamma   90.00
#
_symmetry.space_group_name_H-M   'P 1'
#
loop_
_entity.id
_entity.type
_entity.pdbx_description
1 polymer ?
#
loop_
_entity_poly.entity_id
_entity_poly.type
_entity_poly.pdbx_seq_one_letter_code
_entity_poly.pdbx_strand_id
1 'polypeptide(L)'
;MDSLASYGSFAELEPEHMEEVAWGLRRSNAYFLTVVGESQQAKLPQNFKEETVEKGLVVSWCPQLEVLAHRAIGCFLTNGGWNSTLEALSLGVPMVVAPVWTDQPTNAKFVEDVWGIGLRA
;
A
#
# COMPACT_ATOMS: atom_id res chain seq x y z
N MET A 1 4.49 -2.59 13.06
CA MET A 1 4.14 -2.54 11.63
C MET A 1 4.55 -1.19 11.17
N ASP A 2 5.58 -1.11 10.35
CA ASP A 2 6.19 0.12 9.91
C ASP A 2 5.47 0.66 8.66
N SER A 3 4.81 -0.22 7.90
CA SER A 3 4.05 0.16 6.72
C SER A 3 2.70 -0.56 6.58
N LEU A 4 1.73 0.16 6.01
CA LEU A 4 0.51 -0.40 5.42
C LEU A 4 0.65 -0.37 3.90
N ALA A 5 0.24 -1.43 3.21
CA ALA A 5 0.10 -1.45 1.75
C ALA A 5 -1.34 -1.79 1.37
N SER A 6 -1.99 -0.92 0.59
CA SER A 6 -3.37 -1.10 0.11
C SER A 6 -3.58 -0.36 -1.22
N TYR A 7 -4.00 -1.10 -2.24
CA TYR A 7 -4.17 -0.57 -3.60
C TYR A 7 -5.64 -0.28 -3.95
N GLY A 8 -6.51 -0.18 -2.93
CA GLY A 8 -7.92 0.10 -3.10
C GLY A 8 -8.74 -1.11 -3.58
N SER A 9 -10.06 -0.96 -3.58
CA SER A 9 -11.01 -2.04 -3.90
C SER A 9 -11.25 -2.26 -5.38
N PHE A 10 -10.96 -1.25 -6.22
CA PHE A 10 -11.25 -1.28 -7.67
C PHE A 10 -9.99 -1.46 -8.52
N ALA A 11 -8.80 -1.42 -7.94
CA ALA A 11 -7.59 -1.68 -8.70
C ALA A 11 -7.37 -3.19 -8.77
N GLU A 12 -7.40 -3.73 -9.98
CA GLU A 12 -6.79 -5.02 -10.26
C GLU A 12 -5.35 -4.79 -10.68
N LEU A 13 -4.39 -5.20 -9.84
CA LEU A 13 -2.99 -5.15 -10.21
C LEU A 13 -2.71 -6.27 -11.20
N GLU A 14 -1.96 -5.96 -12.26
CA GLU A 14 -1.38 -7.00 -13.10
C GLU A 14 -0.43 -7.89 -12.26
N PRO A 15 -0.32 -9.20 -12.56
CA PRO A 15 0.52 -10.12 -11.79
C PRO A 15 1.96 -9.62 -11.61
N GLU A 16 2.55 -9.03 -12.65
CA GLU A 16 3.91 -8.49 -12.61
C GLU A 16 4.03 -7.33 -11.61
N HIS A 17 3.03 -6.44 -11.55
CA HIS A 17 3.01 -5.36 -10.57
C HIS A 17 2.81 -5.89 -9.14
N MET A 18 1.95 -6.89 -8.96
CA MET A 18 1.77 -7.54 -7.65
C MET A 18 3.08 -8.18 -7.16
N GLU A 19 3.80 -8.82 -8.07
CA GLU A 19 5.09 -9.44 -7.78
C GLU A 19 6.14 -8.42 -7.34
N GLU A 20 6.29 -7.30 -8.07
CA GLU A 20 7.22 -6.24 -7.71
C GLU A 20 6.89 -5.61 -6.34
N VAL A 21 5.61 -5.38 -6.06
CA VAL A 21 5.17 -4.86 -4.76
C VAL A 21 5.48 -5.85 -3.64
N ALA A 22 5.15 -7.13 -3.84
CA ALA A 22 5.38 -8.17 -2.84
C ALA A 22 6.87 -8.30 -2.53
N TRP A 23 7.73 -8.43 -3.54
CA TRP A 23 9.17 -8.52 -3.32
C TRP A 23 9.79 -7.23 -2.82
N GLY A 24 9.27 -6.06 -3.21
CA GLY A 24 9.63 -4.77 -2.63
C GLY A 24 9.38 -4.72 -1.13
N LEU A 25 8.18 -5.11 -0.68
CA LEU A 25 7.83 -5.20 0.74
C LEU A 25 8.78 -6.12 1.49
N ARG A 26 9.04 -7.32 0.98
CA ARG A 26 9.99 -8.25 1.60
C ARG A 26 11.40 -7.65 1.69
N ARG A 27 11.90 -7.08 0.59
CA ARG A 27 13.26 -6.53 0.51
C ARG A 27 13.46 -5.29 1.37
N SER A 28 12.40 -4.54 1.68
CA SER A 28 12.45 -3.42 2.62
C SER A 28 12.89 -3.83 4.03
N ASN A 29 12.73 -5.12 4.38
CA ASN A 29 13.02 -5.68 5.71
C ASN A 29 12.23 -5.03 6.86
N ALA A 30 11.21 -4.23 6.53
CA ALA A 30 10.30 -3.56 7.46
C ALA A 30 9.14 -4.49 7.88
N TYR A 31 8.49 -4.18 9.00
CA TYR A 31 7.23 -4.83 9.35
C TYR A 31 6.09 -4.28 8.49
N PHE A 32 5.27 -5.12 7.88
CA PHE A 32 4.20 -4.65 7.00
C PHE A 32 2.87 -5.36 7.22
N LEU A 33 1.79 -4.63 7.00
CA LEU A 33 0.46 -5.17 6.72
C LEU A 33 0.16 -4.89 5.26
N THR A 34 -0.16 -5.91 4.47
CA THR A 34 -0.58 -5.75 3.08
C THR A 34 -2.00 -6.28 2.87
N VAL A 35 -2.83 -5.46 2.25
CA VAL A 35 -4.23 -5.75 1.95
C VAL A 35 -4.31 -6.22 0.51
N VAL A 36 -4.60 -7.51 0.33
CA VAL A 36 -4.77 -8.15 -0.98
C VAL A 36 -6.11 -8.86 -1.01
N GLY A 37 -7.07 -8.24 -1.69
CA GLY A 37 -8.43 -8.77 -1.84
C GLY A 37 -8.42 -10.21 -2.35
N GLU A 38 -9.42 -10.99 -1.95
CA GLU A 38 -9.46 -12.45 -2.19
C GLU A 38 -9.27 -12.82 -3.67
N SER A 39 -9.88 -12.07 -4.58
CA SER A 39 -9.74 -12.27 -6.03
C SER A 39 -8.32 -12.07 -6.56
N GLN A 40 -7.46 -11.37 -5.82
CA GLN A 40 -6.09 -11.03 -6.23
C GLN A 40 -5.03 -11.84 -5.50
N GLN A 41 -5.39 -12.63 -4.48
CA GLN A 41 -4.40 -13.41 -3.75
C GLN A 41 -3.69 -14.46 -4.61
N ALA A 42 -4.34 -14.94 -5.67
CA ALA A 42 -3.73 -15.84 -6.65
C ALA A 42 -2.59 -15.19 -7.46
N LYS A 43 -2.50 -13.85 -7.47
CA LYS A 43 -1.44 -13.08 -8.13
C LYS A 43 -0.20 -12.87 -7.26
N LEU A 44 -0.26 -13.22 -5.97
CA LEU A 44 0.90 -13.13 -5.09
C LEU A 44 1.97 -14.14 -5.51
N PRO A 45 3.26 -13.79 -5.40
CA PRO A 45 4.33 -14.73 -5.68
C PRO A 45 4.20 -16.00 -4.84
N GLN A 46 4.60 -17.13 -5.43
CA GLN A 46 4.61 -18.40 -4.71
C GLN A 46 5.49 -18.28 -3.46
N ASN A 47 5.01 -18.83 -2.34
CA ASN A 47 5.66 -18.81 -1.03
C ASN A 47 5.78 -17.42 -0.36
N PHE A 48 5.19 -16.36 -0.91
CA PHE A 48 5.33 -15.01 -0.35
C PHE A 48 4.86 -14.92 1.10
N LYS A 49 3.74 -15.56 1.44
CA LYS A 49 3.18 -15.56 2.80
C LYS A 49 4.09 -16.32 3.77
N GLU A 50 4.61 -17.45 3.35
CA GLU A 50 5.51 -18.31 4.10
C GLU A 50 6.85 -17.62 4.36
N GLU A 51 7.43 -16.96 3.35
CA GLU A 51 8.71 -16.26 3.45
C GLU A 51 8.64 -14.95 4.25
N THR A 52 7.44 -14.43 4.52
CA THR A 52 7.26 -13.15 5.21
C THR A 52 6.57 -13.27 6.58
N VAL A 53 6.23 -14.47 7.03
CA VAL A 53 5.44 -14.71 8.26
C VAL A 53 5.97 -14.00 9.53
N GLU A 54 7.28 -13.77 9.62
CA GLU A 54 7.89 -13.11 10.80
C GLU A 54 7.67 -11.60 10.85
N LYS A 55 7.44 -10.95 9.70
CA LYS A 55 7.40 -9.48 9.57
C LYS A 55 6.19 -8.94 8.80
N GLY A 56 5.55 -9.79 8.00
CA GLY A 56 4.47 -9.45 7.10
C GLY A 56 3.17 -10.12 7.53
N LEU A 57 2.08 -9.37 7.41
CA LEU A 57 0.73 -9.92 7.48
C LEU A 57 0.00 -9.62 6.16
N VAL A 58 -0.55 -10.65 5.53
CA VAL A 58 -1.37 -10.53 4.32
C VAL A 58 -2.82 -10.78 4.69
N VAL A 59 -3.70 -9.80 4.47
CA VAL A 59 -5.13 -9.89 4.76
C VAL A 59 -5.96 -9.53 3.53
N SER A 60 -7.20 -10.03 3.45
CA SER A 60 -8.13 -9.65 2.37
C SER A 60 -8.76 -8.27 2.58
N TRP A 61 -8.83 -7.81 3.82
CA TRP A 61 -9.41 -6.52 4.19
C TRP A 61 -8.86 -6.08 5.55
N CYS A 62 -8.82 -4.77 5.79
CA CYS A 62 -8.53 -4.20 7.10
C CYS A 62 -9.36 -2.93 7.36
N PRO A 63 -9.58 -2.56 8.63
CA PRO A 63 -10.14 -1.27 9.01
C PRO A 63 -9.08 -0.17 8.76
N GLN A 64 -8.94 0.25 7.49
CA GLN A 64 -7.81 1.03 6.99
C GLN A 64 -7.58 2.33 7.77
N LEU A 65 -8.64 3.07 8.07
CA LEU A 65 -8.55 4.33 8.82
C LEU A 65 -8.00 4.10 10.23
N GLU A 66 -8.49 3.07 10.93
CA GLU A 66 -8.01 2.69 12.26
C GLU A 66 -6.57 2.19 12.24
N VAL A 67 -6.18 1.45 11.19
CA VAL A 67 -4.80 1.02 10.99
C VAL A 67 -3.89 2.23 10.76
N LEU A 68 -4.26 3.14 9.86
CA LEU A 68 -3.49 4.37 9.58
C LEU A 68 -3.36 5.25 10.83
N ALA A 69 -4.38 5.28 11.70
CA ALA A 69 -4.34 6.03 12.96
C ALA A 69 -3.45 5.39 14.03
N HIS A 70 -3.02 4.14 13.82
CA HIS A 70 -2.19 3.43 14.78
C HIS A 70 -0.74 3.93 14.73
N ARG A 71 -0.19 4.35 15.88
CA ARG A 71 1.16 4.94 16.04
C ARG A 71 2.33 4.13 15.45
N ALA A 72 2.13 2.86 15.15
CA ALA A 72 3.17 2.02 14.57
C ALA A 72 3.36 2.32 13.08
N ILE A 73 2.30 2.72 12.37
CA ILE A 73 2.37 2.98 10.94
C ILE A 73 3.24 4.20 10.68
N GLY A 74 4.36 3.97 10.00
CA GLY A 74 5.28 5.02 9.57
C GLY A 74 5.11 5.43 8.11
N CYS A 75 4.50 4.58 7.28
CA CYS A 75 4.31 4.85 5.85
C CYS A 75 3.09 4.10 5.30
N PHE A 76 2.45 4.68 4.29
CA PHE A 76 1.35 4.08 3.55
C PHE A 76 1.67 3.92 2.06
N LEU A 77 1.79 2.67 1.60
CA LEU A 77 1.91 2.34 0.19
C LEU A 77 0.51 2.24 -0.40
N THR A 78 0.22 3.04 -1.41
CA THR A 78 -1.13 3.17 -1.96
C THR A 78 -1.14 3.37 -3.46
N ASN A 79 -2.26 3.03 -4.10
CA ASN A 79 -2.49 3.45 -5.48
C ASN A 79 -2.83 4.95 -5.60
N GLY A 80 -3.03 5.67 -4.50
CA GLY A 80 -3.38 7.09 -4.53
C GLY A 80 -4.86 7.34 -4.85
N GLY A 81 -5.74 6.38 -4.56
CA GLY A 81 -7.18 6.62 -4.58
C GLY A 81 -7.56 7.78 -3.65
N TRP A 82 -8.52 8.62 -4.05
CA TRP A 82 -8.82 9.87 -3.33
C TRP A 82 -9.19 9.68 -1.85
N ASN A 83 -10.02 8.69 -1.53
CA ASN A 83 -10.40 8.40 -0.13
C ASN A 83 -9.18 8.02 0.71
N SER A 84 -8.36 7.09 0.22
CA SER A 84 -7.16 6.65 0.94
C SER A 84 -6.12 7.76 1.08
N THR A 85 -6.03 8.64 0.08
CA THR A 85 -5.21 9.86 0.13
C THR A 85 -5.70 10.81 1.23
N LEU A 86 -7.02 11.02 1.34
CA LEU A 86 -7.61 11.86 2.39
C LEU A 86 -7.41 11.28 3.79
N GLU A 87 -7.54 9.97 3.97
CA GLU A 87 -7.30 9.30 5.26
C GLU A 87 -5.85 9.50 5.73
N ALA A 88 -4.89 9.24 4.85
CA ALA A 88 -3.46 9.41 5.16
C ALA A 88 -3.09 10.88 5.43
N LEU A 89 -3.60 11.82 4.62
CA LEU A 89 -3.45 13.25 4.86
C LEU A 89 -3.99 13.68 6.22
N SER A 90 -5.20 13.23 6.56
CA SER A 90 -5.88 13.62 7.81
C SER A 90 -5.15 13.11 9.05
N LEU A 91 -4.41 12.00 8.92
CA LEU A 91 -3.67 11.36 10.00
C LEU A 91 -2.18 11.70 9.99
N GLY A 92 -1.71 12.46 9.00
CA GLY A 92 -0.29 12.82 8.87
C GLY A 92 0.62 11.63 8.55
N VAL A 93 0.10 10.62 7.84
CA VAL A 93 0.88 9.43 7.44
C VAL A 93 1.52 9.68 6.08
N PRO A 94 2.87 9.62 5.97
CA PRO A 94 3.56 9.73 4.69
C PRO A 94 3.16 8.63 3.71
N MET A 95 3.16 8.95 2.42
CA MET A 95 2.72 8.02 1.37
C MET A 95 3.83 7.67 0.37
N VAL A 96 3.79 6.44 -0.13
CA VAL A 96 4.42 6.04 -1.39
C VAL A 96 3.28 5.68 -2.35
N VAL A 97 3.14 6.45 -3.42
CA VAL A 97 2.01 6.35 -4.33
C VAL A 97 2.46 5.68 -5.62
N ALA A 98 1.92 4.48 -5.88
CA ALA A 98 2.12 3.73 -7.12
C ALA A 98 0.79 3.73 -7.92
N PRO A 99 0.53 4.78 -8.72
CA PRO A 99 -0.75 4.99 -9.36
C PRO A 99 -1.03 3.94 -10.44
N VAL A 100 -2.29 3.51 -10.55
CA VAL A 100 -2.72 2.53 -11.54
C VAL A 100 -3.51 3.19 -12.68
N TRP A 101 -4.55 3.99 -12.38
CA TRP A 101 -5.42 4.59 -13.41
C TRP A 101 -6.19 5.85 -12.94
N THR A 102 -6.94 6.47 -13.85
CA THR A 102 -7.80 7.66 -13.64
C THR A 102 -7.09 8.87 -13.05
N ASP A 103 -7.51 9.27 -11.85
CA ASP A 103 -7.07 10.41 -11.07
C ASP A 103 -5.82 10.10 -10.24
N GLN A 104 -5.47 8.82 -10.07
CA GLN A 104 -4.35 8.38 -9.23
C GLN A 104 -3.01 9.01 -9.64
N PRO A 105 -2.64 9.12 -10.94
CA PRO A 105 -1.41 9.81 -11.32
C PRO A 105 -1.40 11.30 -10.95
N THR A 106 -2.57 11.95 -10.99
CA THR A 106 -2.72 13.33 -10.54
C THR A 106 -2.59 13.41 -9.02
N ASN A 107 -3.25 12.53 -8.28
CA ASN A 107 -3.13 12.49 -6.81
C ASN A 107 -1.68 12.23 -6.38
N ALA A 108 -0.96 11.31 -7.05
CA ALA A 108 0.46 11.06 -6.83
C ALA A 108 1.31 12.31 -7.06
N LYS A 109 1.03 13.06 -8.13
CA LYS A 109 1.68 14.35 -8.40
C LYS A 109 1.45 15.36 -7.27
N PHE A 110 0.24 15.44 -6.73
CA PHE A 110 -0.05 16.34 -5.61
C PHE A 110 0.69 15.91 -4.34
N VAL A 111 0.70 14.61 -4.03
CA VAL A 111 1.41 14.06 -2.87
C VAL A 111 2.90 14.37 -2.90
N GLU A 112 3.55 14.21 -4.06
CA GLU A 112 4.98 14.43 -4.26
C GLU A 112 5.32 15.92 -4.46
N ASP A 113 4.78 16.54 -5.53
CA ASP A 113 5.25 17.85 -6.02
C ASP A 113 4.60 19.05 -5.32
N VAL A 114 3.39 18.89 -4.77
CA VAL A 114 2.60 20.02 -4.24
C VAL A 114 2.57 20.03 -2.72
N TRP A 115 2.20 18.91 -2.11
CA TRP A 115 2.11 18.78 -0.65
C TRP A 115 3.43 18.36 -0.02
N GLY A 116 4.31 17.68 -0.75
CA GLY A 116 5.64 17.27 -0.26
C GLY A 116 5.56 16.29 0.91
N ILE A 117 4.54 15.43 0.93
CA ILE A 117 4.26 14.49 2.03
C ILE A 117 4.46 13.02 1.64
N GLY A 118 5.01 12.77 0.46
CA GLY A 118 5.23 11.42 -0.04
C GLY A 118 6.03 11.40 -1.31
N LEU A 119 6.19 10.20 -1.85
CA LEU A 119 6.90 9.92 -3.10
C LEU A 119 5.96 9.24 -4.09
N ARG A 120 6.19 9.47 -5.38
CA ARG A 120 5.56 8.68 -6.44
C ARG A 120 6.53 7.59 -6.90
N ALA A 121 6.04 6.36 -7.00
CA ALA A 121 6.76 5.18 -7.50
C ALA A 121 6.45 4.89 -8.96
#